data_AF-A0A370DV67-F1
#
_entry.id   AF-A0A370DV67-F1
#
_cell.length_a   1.000
_cell.length_b   1.000
_cell.length_c   1.000
_cell.angle_alpha   90.00
_cell.angle_beta   90.00
_cell.angle_gamma   90.00
#
_symmetry.space_group_name_H-M   'P 1'
#
loop_
_entity.id
_entity.type
_entity.pdbx_description
1 polymer ?
#
loop_
_entity_poly.entity_id
_entity_poly.type
_entity_poly.pdbx_seq_one_letter_code
_entity_poly.pdbx_strand_id
1 'polypeptide(L)'
;MTKQADSAMYSAKEQGRNTFRFFTQKLTETAFEFFDLEISLRRALELNQLFLLYQPQYDLISGEPIGVEALIRWNHPGMGLVSPNRFIPIAEVSGLIEPIGEWVLQTAAT
;
A
#
# COMPACT_ATOMS: atom_id res chain seq x y z
N MET A 1 5.21 16.46 33.61
CA MET A 1 4.11 17.36 33.24
C MET A 1 3.82 17.11 31.76
N THR A 2 2.87 16.22 31.42
CA THR A 2 1.46 16.53 31.01
C THR A 2 1.40 17.34 29.71
N LYS A 3 0.60 17.04 28.67
CA LYS A 3 -0.53 16.13 28.45
C LYS A 3 -0.91 16.23 26.95
N GLN A 4 -1.07 15.11 26.27
CA GLN A 4 -2.09 14.84 25.24
C GLN A 4 -2.25 13.30 25.20
N ALA A 5 -2.76 12.65 26.24
CA ALA A 5 -4.17 12.27 26.46
C ALA A 5 -5.21 12.62 25.36
N ASP A 6 -6.04 11.60 25.09
CA ASP A 6 -7.39 11.61 24.50
C ASP A 6 -7.46 11.62 22.96
N SER A 7 -7.57 10.48 22.26
CA SER A 7 -8.73 9.57 22.25
C SER A 7 -8.32 8.27 21.52
N ALA A 8 -8.61 7.03 21.91
CA ALA A 8 -9.76 6.49 22.61
C ALA A 8 -9.37 5.22 23.39
N MET A 9 -8.79 5.42 24.58
CA MET A 9 -8.57 4.36 25.57
C MET A 9 -9.83 4.09 26.44
N TYR A 10 -10.99 4.66 26.08
CA TYR A 10 -12.19 4.75 26.91
C TYR A 10 -13.44 4.06 26.35
N SER A 11 -13.32 2.78 26.03
CA SER A 11 -14.45 1.89 26.32
C SER A 11 -13.91 0.57 26.84
N ALA A 12 -13.36 0.68 28.05
CA ALA A 12 -13.27 -0.47 28.92
C ALA A 12 -14.69 -0.94 29.26
N LYS A 13 -14.87 -2.25 29.11
CA LYS A 13 -15.88 -3.07 29.79
C LYS A 13 -17.33 -2.80 29.39
N GLU A 14 -17.79 -3.63 28.46
CA GLU A 14 -18.76 -4.65 28.82
C GLU A 14 -18.57 -5.84 27.86
N GLN A 15 -18.33 -7.02 28.42
CA GLN A 15 -18.20 -8.32 27.72
C GLN A 15 -16.84 -8.65 27.05
N GLY A 16 -16.01 -9.35 27.83
CA GLY A 16 -15.29 -10.52 27.33
C GLY A 16 -13.77 -10.40 27.26
N ARG A 17 -13.09 -11.12 28.15
CA ARG A 17 -11.66 -11.50 28.04
C ARG A 17 -11.28 -12.07 26.66
N ASN A 18 -12.27 -12.58 25.92
CA ASN A 18 -12.12 -13.04 24.54
C ASN A 18 -11.93 -11.88 23.55
N THR A 19 -12.68 -10.80 23.62
CA THR A 19 -12.65 -9.70 22.63
C THR A 19 -11.31 -8.98 22.62
N PHE A 20 -10.68 -8.76 23.78
CA PHE A 20 -9.33 -8.18 23.85
C PHE A 20 -8.28 -9.11 23.26
N ARG A 21 -8.37 -10.43 23.49
CA ARG A 21 -7.46 -11.40 22.86
C ARG A 21 -7.64 -11.46 21.36
N PHE A 22 -8.89 -11.47 20.86
CA PHE A 22 -9.16 -11.40 19.43
C PHE A 22 -8.68 -10.08 18.82
N PHE A 23 -8.85 -8.97 19.53
CA PHE A 23 -8.36 -7.67 19.07
C PHE A 23 -6.83 -7.63 19.03
N THR A 24 -6.15 -8.05 20.10
CA THR A 24 -4.69 -8.16 20.12
C THR A 24 -4.17 -9.10 19.04
N GLN A 25 -4.76 -10.29 18.90
CA GLN A 25 -4.37 -11.26 17.88
C GLN A 25 -4.57 -10.70 16.47
N LYS A 26 -5.72 -10.08 16.19
CA LYS A 26 -6.00 -9.42 14.90
C LYS A 26 -5.05 -8.25 14.64
N LEU A 27 -4.71 -7.47 15.67
CA LEU A 27 -3.73 -6.39 15.58
C LEU A 27 -2.34 -6.96 15.26
N THR A 28 -1.96 -8.07 15.90
CA THR A 28 -0.70 -8.77 15.67
C THR A 28 -0.65 -9.37 14.26
N GLU A 29 -1.69 -10.04 13.80
CA GLU A 29 -1.81 -10.58 12.44
C GLU A 29 -1.70 -9.46 11.39
N THR A 30 -2.36 -8.33 11.61
CA THR A 30 -2.31 -7.16 10.71
C THR A 30 -0.90 -6.55 10.67
N ALA A 31 -0.21 -6.49 11.81
CA ALA A 31 1.16 -6.01 11.89
C ALA A 31 2.16 -6.95 11.18
N PHE A 32 1.97 -8.27 11.31
CA PHE A 32 2.77 -9.26 10.57
C PHE A 32 2.53 -9.14 9.06
N GLU A 33 1.29 -9.05 8.61
CA GLU A 33 1.00 -8.85 7.19
C GLU A 33 1.62 -7.57 6.63
N PHE A 34 1.59 -6.47 7.39
CA PHE A 34 2.22 -5.22 6.98
C PHE A 34 3.73 -5.38 6.83
N PHE A 35 4.39 -6.01 7.81
CA PHE A 35 5.83 -6.23 7.82
C PHE A 35 6.28 -7.16 6.67
N ASP A 36 5.57 -8.26 6.44
CA ASP A 36 5.88 -9.18 5.35
C ASP A 36 5.71 -8.50 3.98
N LEU A 37 4.67 -7.67 3.84
CA LEU A 37 4.42 -6.93 2.62
C LEU A 37 5.47 -5.84 2.38
N GLU A 38 5.96 -5.16 3.43
CA GLU A 38 7.07 -4.20 3.35
C GLU A 38 8.37 -4.88 2.89
N ILE A 39 8.76 -5.99 3.52
CA ILE A 39 9.97 -6.74 3.14
C ILE A 39 9.88 -7.19 1.69
N SER A 40 8.73 -7.68 1.29
CA SER A 40 8.50 -8.17 -0.07
C SER A 40 8.54 -7.02 -1.08
N LEU A 41 7.96 -5.87 -0.75
CA LEU A 41 7.94 -4.69 -1.61
C LEU A 41 9.35 -4.14 -1.84
N ARG A 42 10.21 -4.16 -0.82
CA ARG A 42 11.62 -3.77 -0.95
C ARG A 42 12.36 -4.58 -2.01
N ARG A 43 12.07 -5.88 -2.11
CA ARG A 43 12.68 -6.79 -3.12
C ARG A 43 11.99 -6.73 -4.48
N ALA A 44 10.77 -6.20 -4.55
CA ALA A 44 9.95 -6.24 -5.75
C ALA A 44 10.58 -5.49 -6.94
N LEU A 45 11.30 -4.40 -6.67
CA LEU A 45 12.06 -3.64 -7.68
C LEU A 45 13.18 -4.49 -8.29
N GLU A 46 13.98 -5.15 -7.46
CA GLU A 46 15.13 -5.97 -7.89
C GLU A 46 14.69 -7.25 -8.62
N LEU A 47 13.52 -7.78 -8.27
CA LEU A 47 12.99 -9.04 -8.78
C LEU A 47 12.04 -8.89 -9.98
N ASN A 48 11.96 -7.70 -10.58
CA ASN A 48 11.06 -7.41 -11.72
C ASN A 48 9.60 -7.77 -11.45
N GLN A 49 9.14 -7.54 -10.22
CA GLN A 49 7.76 -7.83 -9.83
C GLN A 49 6.83 -6.63 -10.00
N LEU A 50 7.40 -5.44 -10.17
CA LEU A 50 6.67 -4.22 -10.47
C LEU A 50 6.62 -4.01 -11.98
N PHE A 51 5.47 -3.60 -12.49
CA PHE A 51 5.25 -3.28 -13.89
C PHE A 51 4.21 -2.16 -14.03
N LEU A 52 4.19 -1.50 -15.19
CA LEU A 52 3.23 -0.44 -15.48
C LEU A 52 2.16 -0.94 -16.46
N LEU A 53 0.92 -0.59 -16.16
CA LEU A 53 -0.16 -0.58 -17.14
C LEU A 53 -0.45 0.85 -17.55
N TYR A 54 -0.98 1.02 -18.75
CA TYR A 54 -1.22 2.34 -19.33
C TYR A 54 -2.69 2.49 -19.68
N GLN A 55 -3.32 3.52 -19.11
CA GLN A 55 -4.72 3.84 -19.38
C GLN A 55 -4.81 5.14 -20.18
N PRO A 56 -5.37 5.12 -21.41
CA PRO A 56 -5.53 6.33 -22.20
C PRO A 56 -6.52 7.30 -21.55
N GLN A 57 -6.21 8.58 -21.63
CA GLN A 57 -7.07 9.68 -21.21
C GLN A 57 -7.60 10.41 -22.45
N TYR A 58 -8.89 10.72 -22.45
CA TYR A 58 -9.57 11.35 -23.57
C TYR A 58 -10.12 12.72 -23.16
N ASP A 59 -10.04 13.68 -24.07
CA ASP A 59 -10.79 14.91 -23.94
C ASP A 59 -12.29 14.63 -24.13
N LEU A 60 -13.12 15.08 -23.19
CA LEU A 60 -14.55 14.75 -23.19
C LEU A 60 -15.34 15.49 -24.28
N ILE A 61 -14.80 16.59 -24.81
CA ILE A 61 -15.48 17.42 -25.81
C ILE A 61 -15.19 16.90 -27.22
N SER A 62 -13.90 16.69 -27.53
CA SER A 62 -13.42 16.24 -28.84
C SER A 62 -13.39 14.73 -29.00
N GLY A 63 -13.31 13.98 -27.91
CA GLY A 63 -13.12 12.52 -27.93
C GLY A 63 -11.70 12.09 -28.30
N GLU A 64 -10.78 13.05 -28.46
CA GLU A 64 -9.40 12.78 -28.85
C GLU A 64 -8.56 12.33 -27.64
N PRO A 65 -7.57 11.44 -27.83
CA PRO A 65 -6.64 11.07 -26.78
C PRO A 65 -5.74 12.26 -26.41
N ILE A 66 -5.71 12.62 -25.13
CA ILE A 66 -4.91 13.74 -24.60
C ILE A 66 -3.70 13.29 -23.79
N GLY A 67 -3.60 12.00 -23.48
CA GLY A 67 -2.50 11.48 -22.68
C GLY A 67 -2.73 10.06 -22.23
N VAL A 68 -1.87 9.63 -21.31
CA VAL A 68 -1.90 8.29 -20.74
C VAL A 68 -1.54 8.34 -19.26
N GLU A 69 -2.29 7.60 -18.45
CA GLU A 69 -2.00 7.40 -17.05
C GLU A 69 -1.18 6.11 -16.87
N ALA A 70 -0.01 6.22 -16.23
CA ALA A 70 0.82 5.08 -15.86
C ALA A 70 0.37 4.55 -14.50
N LEU A 71 -0.07 3.30 -14.48
CA LEU A 71 -0.65 2.64 -13.32
C LEU A 71 0.25 1.49 -12.88
N ILE A 72 0.96 1.68 -11.76
CA ILE A 72 1.83 0.65 -11.20
C ILE A 72 1.05 -0.59 -10.77
N ARG A 73 1.64 -1.76 -11.00
CA ARG A 73 1.12 -3.07 -10.62
C ARG A 73 2.23 -3.90 -10.00
N TRP A 74 1.85 -4.76 -9.06
CA TRP A 74 2.78 -5.65 -8.39
C TRP A 74 2.35 -7.11 -8.54
N ASN A 75 3.15 -7.91 -9.24
CA ASN A 75 2.99 -9.35 -9.35
C ASN A 75 3.84 -10.07 -8.30
N HIS A 76 3.27 -10.34 -7.14
CA HIS A 76 3.95 -11.03 -6.06
C HIS A 76 3.93 -12.56 -6.28
N PRO A 77 5.06 -13.29 -6.09
CA PRO A 77 5.18 -14.74 -6.34
C PRO A 77 4.38 -15.65 -5.38
N GLY A 78 3.40 -15.12 -4.66
CA GLY A 78 2.60 -15.86 -3.68
C GLY A 78 1.23 -15.23 -3.41
N MET A 79 1.15 -13.90 -3.45
CA MET A 79 -0.13 -13.16 -3.36
C MET A 79 -0.75 -12.86 -4.72
N GLY A 80 -0.04 -13.11 -5.83
CA GLY A 80 -0.48 -12.74 -7.18
C GLY A 80 -0.47 -11.24 -7.38
N LEU A 81 -1.46 -10.71 -8.09
CA LEU A 81 -1.58 -9.28 -8.37
C LEU A 81 -2.01 -8.52 -7.11
N VAL A 82 -1.07 -7.82 -6.48
CA VAL A 82 -1.33 -7.01 -5.30
C VAL A 82 -1.85 -5.64 -5.73
N SER A 83 -2.98 -5.23 -5.15
CA SER A 83 -3.61 -3.93 -5.42
C SER A 83 -2.70 -2.76 -5.00
N PRO A 84 -2.58 -1.70 -5.83
CA PRO A 84 -1.90 -0.46 -5.45
C PRO A 84 -2.38 0.12 -4.12
N ASN A 85 -3.69 0.06 -3.85
CA ASN A 85 -4.26 0.53 -2.58
C ASN A 85 -3.75 -0.23 -1.36
N ARG A 86 -3.18 -1.43 -1.54
CA ARG A 86 -2.61 -2.24 -0.46
C ARG A 86 -1.14 -1.91 -0.23
N PHE A 87 -0.34 -1.73 -1.29
CA PHE A 87 1.11 -1.57 -1.15
C PHE A 87 1.61 -0.13 -1.19
N ILE A 88 0.88 0.81 -1.79
CA ILE A 88 1.27 2.24 -1.81
C ILE A 88 1.35 2.83 -0.39
N PRO A 89 0.37 2.61 0.52
CA PRO A 89 0.47 3.13 1.89
C PRO A 89 1.69 2.60 2.64
N ILE A 90 2.08 1.35 2.36
CA ILE A 90 3.30 0.76 2.93
C ILE A 90 4.53 1.42 2.35
N ALA A 91 4.56 1.66 1.03
CA ALA A 91 5.65 2.36 0.37
C ALA A 91 5.87 3.76 0.97
N GLU A 92 4.78 4.49 1.24
CA GLU A 92 4.81 5.83 1.83
C GLU A 92 5.38 5.81 3.25
N VAL A 93 4.86 4.93 4.11
CA VAL A 93 5.29 4.85 5.51
C VAL A 93 6.71 4.30 5.67
N SER A 94 7.15 3.39 4.78
CA SER A 94 8.49 2.79 4.80
C SER A 94 9.56 3.59 4.05
N GLY A 95 9.17 4.68 3.39
CA GLY A 95 10.05 5.48 2.52
C GLY A 95 10.40 4.80 1.18
N LEU A 96 9.85 3.62 0.89
CA LEU A 96 10.01 2.96 -0.41
C LEU A 96 9.30 3.69 -1.56
N ILE A 97 8.41 4.65 -1.26
CA ILE A 97 7.71 5.42 -2.30
C ILE A 97 8.67 6.24 -3.17
N GLU A 98 9.78 6.73 -2.61
CA GLU A 98 10.78 7.49 -3.36
C GLU A 98 11.49 6.64 -4.44
N PRO A 99 12.14 5.51 -4.10
CA PRO A 99 12.78 4.66 -5.10
C PRO A 99 11.78 4.03 -6.09
N ILE A 100 10.56 3.71 -5.63
CA ILE A 100 9.50 3.24 -6.54
C ILE A 100 9.10 4.35 -7.50
N GLY A 101 8.92 5.59 -7.03
CA GLY A 101 8.58 6.73 -7.85
C GLY A 101 9.61 7.02 -8.93
N GLU A 102 10.90 7.00 -8.56
CA GLU A 102 12.00 7.14 -9.52
C GLU A 102 11.96 6.04 -10.58
N TRP A 103 11.78 4.79 -10.18
CA TRP A 103 11.65 3.66 -11.11
C TRP A 103 10.43 3.81 -12.03
N VAL A 104 9.28 4.28 -11.53
CA VAL A 104 8.08 4.54 -12.33
C VAL A 104 8.36 5.61 -13.38
N LEU A 105 9.00 6.72 -13.01
CA LEU A 105 9.34 7.80 -13.94
C LEU A 105 10.29 7.34 -15.04
N GLN A 106 11.33 6.58 -14.68
CA GLN A 106 12.27 6.02 -15.66
C GLN A 106 11.59 5.02 -16.61
N THR A 107 10.74 4.15 -16.07
CA THR A 107 10.04 3.12 -16.85
C THR A 107 8.97 3.74 -17.76
N ALA A 108 8.26 4.76 -17.30
CA ALA A 108 7.24 5.46 -18.09
C ALA A 108 7.82 6.33 -19.21
N ALA A 109 9.09 6.74 -19.09
CA ALA A 109 9.79 7.54 -20.09
C ALA A 109 10.46 6.69 -21.20
N THR A 110 10.38 5.35 -21.10
CA THR A 110 10.95 4.40 -22.07
C THR A 110 9.87 3.89 -23.02
#